data_AF-A0A852T3L8-F1
#
_entry.id   AF-A0A852T3L8-F1
#
_cell.length_a   1.000
_cell.length_b   1.000
_cell.length_c   1.000
_cell.angle_alpha   90.00
_cell.angle_beta   90.00
_cell.angle_gamma   90.00
#
_symmetry.space_group_name_H-M   'P 1'
#
loop_
_entity.id
_entity.type
_entity.pdbx_description
1 polymer ?
#
loop_
_entity_poly.entity_id
_entity_poly.type
_entity_poly.pdbx_seq_one_letter_code
_entity_poly.pdbx_strand_id
1 'polypeptide(L)'
;MADSEAGDLMIAVRDAAHAIDQVFERPGVAVWQNNGTAAHQAIPHLHFHVAGTLPGGGTDFGEVAESSVEETDEIGRQLTSSVPARSAVHRVVEPRLARSGGA
;
A
#
# COMPACT_ATOMS: atom_id res chain seq x y z
N MET A 1 5.99 -9.68 -17.41
CA MET A 1 6.61 -9.80 -16.08
C MET A 1 7.42 -11.08 -16.06
N ALA A 2 8.70 -10.99 -15.72
CA ALA A 2 9.57 -12.13 -15.47
C ALA A 2 9.37 -12.65 -14.03
N ASP A 3 9.81 -13.88 -13.74
CA ASP A 3 9.60 -14.51 -12.43
C ASP A 3 10.29 -13.75 -11.28
N SER A 4 11.47 -13.17 -11.53
CA SER A 4 12.16 -12.33 -10.56
C SER A 4 11.35 -11.08 -10.20
N GLU A 5 10.74 -10.44 -11.21
CA GLU A 5 9.88 -9.27 -11.01
C GLU A 5 8.62 -9.65 -10.22
N ALA A 6 8.08 -10.85 -10.43
CA ALA A 6 6.95 -11.36 -9.66
C ALA A 6 7.33 -11.57 -8.18
N GLY A 7 8.53 -12.08 -7.92
CA GLY A 7 9.08 -12.24 -6.57
C GLY A 7 9.22 -10.90 -5.85
N ASP A 8 9.80 -9.91 -6.52
CA ASP A 8 9.96 -8.55 -5.98
C ASP A 8 8.61 -7.89 -5.70
N LEU A 9 7.64 -8.09 -6.58
CA LEU A 9 6.28 -7.57 -6.42
C LEU A 9 5.58 -8.17 -5.20
N MET A 10 5.70 -9.48 -4.99
CA MET A 10 5.10 -10.14 -3.83
C MET A 10 5.76 -9.71 -2.51
N ILE A 11 7.06 -9.42 -2.52
CA ILE A 11 7.76 -8.82 -1.38
C ILE A 11 7.19 -7.42 -1.08
N ALA A 12 6.98 -6.59 -2.10
CA ALA A 12 6.41 -5.25 -1.93
C ALA A 12 4.98 -5.29 -1.37
N VAL A 13 4.14 -6.20 -1.87
CA VAL A 13 2.77 -6.39 -1.37
C VAL A 13 2.77 -6.82 0.10
N ARG A 14 3.65 -7.76 0.50
CA ARG A 14 3.80 -8.17 1.90
C ARG A 14 4.24 -6.99 2.78
N ASP A 15 5.22 -6.21 2.33
CA ASP A 15 5.74 -5.07 3.08
C ASP A 15 4.66 -3.99 3.29
N ALA A 16 3.83 -3.73 2.28
CA ALA A 16 2.68 -2.84 2.38
C ALA A 16 1.64 -3.35 3.41
N ALA A 17 1.31 -4.63 3.37
CA ALA A 17 0.38 -5.24 4.32
C ALA A 17 0.88 -5.12 5.76
N HIS A 18 2.16 -5.39 6.01
CA HIS A 18 2.76 -5.22 7.34
C HIS A 18 2.77 -3.78 7.82
N ALA A 19 3.04 -2.81 6.93
CA ALA A 19 3.02 -1.41 7.32
C ALA A 19 1.61 -0.93 7.70
N ILE A 20 0.59 -1.35 6.95
CA ILE A 20 -0.82 -1.05 7.26
C ILE A 20 -1.22 -1.65 8.60
N ASP A 21 -0.88 -2.91 8.84
CA ASP A 21 -1.20 -3.62 10.08
C ASP A 21 -0.54 -2.95 11.31
N GLN A 22 0.76 -2.64 11.22
CA GLN A 22 1.50 -2.00 12.32
C GLN A 22 1.01 -0.59 12.67
N VAL A 23 0.57 0.19 11.68
CA VAL A 23 0.16 1.59 11.91
C VAL A 23 -1.29 1.69 12.32
N PHE A 24 -2.17 0.86 11.75
CA PHE A 24 -3.62 1.02 11.89
C PHE A 24 -4.31 -0.12 12.64
N GLU A 25 -3.59 -1.17 13.04
CA GLU A 25 -4.06 -2.30 13.87
C GLU A 25 -5.40 -2.87 13.39
N ARG A 26 -5.48 -3.14 12.08
CA ARG A 26 -6.72 -3.58 11.44
C ARG A 26 -6.97 -5.07 11.75
N PRO A 27 -8.24 -5.50 11.89
CA PRO A 27 -8.58 -6.92 12.17
C PRO A 27 -8.01 -7.94 11.17
N GLY A 28 -7.63 -7.48 9.99
CA GLY A 28 -6.97 -8.24 8.94
C GLY A 28 -6.66 -7.33 7.73
N VAL A 29 -5.98 -7.88 6.71
CA VAL A 29 -5.65 -7.17 5.47
C VAL A 29 -6.16 -7.97 4.27
N ALA A 30 -6.90 -7.31 3.37
CA ALA A 30 -7.33 -7.85 2.08
C ALA A 30 -6.34 -7.45 0.99
N VAL A 31 -5.99 -8.40 0.12
CA VAL A 31 -5.13 -8.17 -1.05
C VAL A 31 -5.85 -8.70 -2.29
N TRP A 32 -6.00 -7.88 -3.32
CA TRP A 32 -6.61 -8.29 -4.58
C TRP A 32 -6.03 -7.54 -5.78
N GLN A 33 -6.22 -8.13 -6.96
CA GLN A 33 -5.85 -7.56 -8.24
C GLN A 33 -6.85 -7.99 -9.31
N ASN A 34 -7.20 -7.05 -10.20
CA ASN A 34 -8.22 -7.24 -11.22
C ASN A 34 -7.61 -7.20 -12.62
N ASN A 35 -8.00 -8.14 -13.49
CA ASN A 35 -7.54 -8.21 -14.88
C ASN A 35 -8.71 -8.03 -15.85
N GLY A 36 -8.73 -6.90 -16.56
CA GLY A 36 -9.75 -6.55 -17.53
C GLY A 36 -10.97 -5.85 -16.92
N THR A 37 -11.72 -5.16 -17.77
CA THR A 37 -12.90 -4.36 -17.37
C THR A 37 -14.00 -5.21 -16.74
N ALA A 38 -14.19 -6.45 -17.22
CA ALA A 38 -15.15 -7.40 -16.65
C ALA A 38 -14.81 -7.83 -15.21
N ALA A 39 -13.54 -7.69 -14.80
CA ALA A 39 -13.09 -7.90 -13.44
C ALA A 39 -13.02 -6.58 -12.64
N HIS A 40 -13.63 -5.50 -13.12
CA HIS A 40 -13.60 -4.16 -12.50
C HIS A 40 -12.21 -3.50 -12.48
N GLN A 41 -11.34 -3.77 -13.45
CA GLN A 41 -10.12 -3.00 -13.64
C GLN A 41 -10.41 -1.70 -14.41
N ALA A 42 -10.17 -0.55 -13.77
CA ALA A 42 -10.30 0.76 -14.42
C ALA A 42 -8.98 1.25 -15.05
N ILE A 43 -7.85 1.04 -14.36
CA ILE A 43 -6.53 1.50 -14.81
C ILE A 43 -5.79 0.33 -15.48
N PRO A 44 -5.40 0.44 -16.77
CA PRO A 44 -4.77 -0.65 -17.53
C PRO A 44 -3.27 -0.79 -17.23
N HIS A 45 -2.93 -0.88 -15.96
CA HIS A 45 -1.60 -1.17 -15.43
C HIS A 45 -1.77 -2.21 -14.31
N LEU A 46 -0.89 -3.20 -14.22
CA LEU A 46 -0.84 -4.12 -13.08
C LEU A 46 -0.69 -3.34 -11.77
N HIS A 47 -1.67 -3.43 -10.89
CA HIS A 47 -1.64 -2.85 -9.56
C HIS A 47 -2.32 -3.81 -8.59
N PHE A 48 -1.88 -3.78 -7.34
CA PHE A 48 -2.49 -4.55 -6.26
C PHE A 48 -3.15 -3.58 -5.30
N HIS A 49 -4.36 -3.91 -4.88
CA HIS A 49 -4.95 -3.28 -3.72
C HIS A 49 -4.49 -4.04 -2.48
N VAL A 50 -4.07 -3.29 -1.46
CA VAL A 50 -3.72 -3.81 -0.13
C VAL A 50 -4.45 -2.93 0.87
N ALA A 51 -5.49 -3.47 1.51
CA ALA A 51 -6.40 -2.68 2.33
C ALA A 51 -6.67 -3.36 3.68
N GLY A 52 -6.61 -2.59 4.75
CA GLY A 52 -7.06 -3.02 6.06
C GLY A 52 -8.56 -3.31 6.06
N THR A 53 -8.97 -4.40 6.70
CA THR A 53 -10.37 -4.83 6.74
C THR A 53 -11.17 -4.10 7.82
N LEU A 54 -12.49 -4.17 7.69
CA LEU A 54 -13.45 -3.78 8.73
C LEU A 54 -13.55 -4.89 9.81
N PRO A 55 -14.13 -4.62 10.99
CA PRO A 55 -14.34 -5.64 12.04
C PRO A 55 -15.09 -6.89 11.58
N GLY A 56 -16.01 -6.77 10.62
CA GLY A 56 -16.72 -7.91 10.01
C GLY A 56 -15.93 -8.64 8.91
N GLY A 57 -14.69 -8.22 8.63
CA GLY A 57 -13.93 -8.62 7.45
C GLY A 57 -14.27 -7.77 6.22
N GLY A 58 -13.47 -7.92 5.16
CA GLY A 58 -13.67 -7.23 3.88
C GLY A 58 -13.46 -5.72 3.93
N THR A 59 -13.88 -5.04 2.85
CA THR A 59 -13.82 -3.59 2.64
C THR A 59 -15.15 -3.10 2.09
N ASP A 60 -15.52 -1.85 2.37
CA ASP A 60 -16.66 -1.22 1.71
C ASP A 60 -16.29 -0.81 0.28
N PHE A 61 -17.20 -1.10 -0.66
CA PHE A 61 -17.09 -0.68 -2.05
C PHE A 61 -18.18 0.34 -2.36
N GLY A 62 -17.87 1.34 -3.18
CA GLY A 62 -18.82 2.37 -3.59
C GLY A 62 -18.14 3.72 -3.80
N GLU A 63 -18.91 4.79 -3.59
CA GLU A 63 -18.38 6.15 -3.61
C GLU A 63 -17.45 6.38 -2.41
N VAL A 64 -16.19 6.71 -2.70
CA VAL A 64 -15.17 7.03 -1.70
C VAL A 64 -14.83 8.50 -1.84
N ALA A 65 -14.87 9.25 -0.74
CA ALA A 65 -14.45 10.65 -0.75
C ALA A 65 -12.96 10.76 -1.09
N GLU A 66 -12.61 11.68 -1.97
CA GLU A 66 -11.22 11.98 -2.27
C GLU A 66 -10.57 12.69 -1.07
N SER A 67 -9.43 12.18 -0.61
CA SER A 67 -8.56 12.84 0.37
C SER A 67 -7.68 13.90 -0.30
N SER A 68 -7.30 14.93 0.45
CA SER A 68 -6.34 15.92 -0.05
C SER A 68 -4.93 15.33 -0.14
N VAL A 69 -4.05 15.95 -0.94
CA VAL A 69 -2.66 15.51 -1.06
C VAL A 69 -1.95 15.55 0.30
N GLU A 70 -2.20 16.59 1.09
CA GLU A 70 -1.60 16.78 2.42
C GLU A 70 -2.00 15.67 3.40
N GLU A 71 -3.26 15.25 3.37
CA GLU A 71 -3.76 14.12 4.16
C GLU A 71 -3.10 12.81 3.73
N THR A 72 -3.00 12.56 2.42
CA THR A 72 -2.34 11.36 1.90
C THR A 72 -0.83 11.34 2.21
N ASP A 73 -0.18 12.50 2.27
CA ASP A 73 1.22 12.62 2.65
C ASP A 73 1.44 12.32 4.14
N GLU A 74 0.49 12.71 4.99
CA GLU A 74 0.54 12.37 6.42
C GLU A 74 0.38 10.87 6.65
N ILE A 75 -0.57 10.24 5.97
CA ILE A 75 -0.72 8.77 5.96
C ILE A 75 0.57 8.11 5.47
N GLY A 76 1.17 8.63 4.39
CA GLY A 76 2.43 8.15 3.85
C GLY A 76 3.59 8.23 4.84
N ARG A 77 3.70 9.33 5.60
CA ARG A 77 4.71 9.49 6.66
C ARG A 77 4.55 8.50 7.81
N GLN A 78 3.31 8.21 8.22
CA GLN A 78 3.03 7.22 9.25
C GLN A 78 3.43 5.80 8.80
N LEU A 79 3.05 5.43 7.58
CA LEU A 79 3.40 4.13 6.99
C LEU A 79 4.91 3.97 6.83
N THR A 80 5.62 5.00 6.39
CA THR A 80 7.06 4.95 6.07
C THR A 80 7.89 4.45 7.25
N SER A 81 7.53 4.76 8.50
CA SER A 81 8.25 4.24 9.68
C SER A 81 8.12 2.73 9.91
N SER A 82 7.08 2.10 9.34
CA SER A 82 6.78 0.67 9.51
C SER A 82 7.12 -0.17 8.28
N VAL A 83 7.54 0.46 7.18
CA VAL A 83 7.96 -0.28 5.98
C VAL A 83 9.34 -0.89 6.21
N PRO A 84 9.50 -2.22 6.05
CA PRO A 84 10.79 -2.87 6.20
C PRO A 84 11.88 -2.28 5.28
N ALA A 85 13.08 -2.10 5.82
CA ALA A 85 14.25 -1.76 5.04
C ALA A 85 14.66 -2.95 4.15
N ARG A 86 14.87 -2.68 2.86
CA ARG A 86 15.29 -3.69 1.87
C ARG A 86 16.58 -3.21 1.22
N SER A 87 17.73 -3.60 1.77
CA SER A 87 19.05 -3.17 1.26
C SER A 87 19.33 -3.59 -0.18
N ALA A 88 18.68 -4.65 -0.66
CA ALA A 88 18.77 -5.13 -2.03
C ALA A 88 17.96 -4.28 -3.04
N VAL A 89 17.07 -3.41 -2.55
CA VAL A 89 16.21 -2.55 -3.39
C VAL A 89 16.56 -1.10 -3.07
N HIS A 90 17.04 -0.36 -4.07
CA HIS A 90 17.19 1.09 -3.93
C HIS A 90 15.81 1.75 -3.87
N ARG A 91 15.20 1.77 -2.67
CA ARG A 91 13.96 2.51 -2.43
C ARG A 91 14.31 3.99 -2.28
N VAL A 92 13.74 4.82 -3.14
CA VAL A 92 13.75 6.28 -3.00
C VAL A 92 12.49 6.65 -2.24
N VAL A 93 12.62 7.09 -0.99
CA VAL A 93 11.52 7.76 -0.29
C VAL A 93 11.55 9.21 -0.76
N GLU A 94 10.43 9.71 -1.30
CA GLU A 94 10.36 11.10 -1.71
C GLU A 94 10.66 12.02 -0.52
N PRO A 95 11.42 13.11 -0.71
CA PRO A 95 11.79 14.00 0.40
C PRO A 95 10.61 14.50 1.23
N ARG A 96 9.43 14.65 0.62
CA ARG A 96 8.19 15.05 1.30
C ARG A 96 7.60 14.01 2.27
N LEU A 97 8.00 12.74 2.14
CA LEU A 97 7.59 11.62 2.99
C LEU A 97 8.69 11.21 3.98
N ALA A 98 9.91 11.73 3.82
CA ALA A 98 10.96 11.57 4.81
C ALA A 98 10.59 12.36 6.07
N ARG A 99 10.70 11.74 7.26
CA ARG A 99 10.52 12.48 8.52
C ARG A 99 11.54 13.61 8.54
N SER A 100 11.10 14.84 8.85
CA SER A 100 12.01 15.92 9.18
C SER A 100 12.90 15.46 10.33
N GLY A 101 14.20 15.35 10.11
CA GLY A 101 15.15 15.01 11.16
C GLY A 101 14.94 15.96 12.34
N GLY A 102 14.58 15.40 13.50
CA GLY A 102 14.70 16.11 14.76
C GLY A 102 16.16 16.46 15.00
N ALA A 103 16.39 17.70 15.44
CA ALA A 103 17.68 18.25 15.84
C ALA A 103 18.41 17.38 16.89
#